data_AF-A0A2N9B6L7-F1
#
_entry.id   AF-A0A2N9B6L7-F1
#
_cell.length_a   1.000
_cell.length_b   1.000
_cell.length_c   1.000
_cell.angle_alpha   90.00
_cell.angle_beta   90.00
_cell.angle_gamma   90.00
#
_symmetry.space_group_name_H-M   'P 1'
#
loop_
_entity.id
_entity.type
_entity.pdbx_description
1 polymer ?
#
loop_
_entity_poly.entity_id
_entity_poly.type
_entity_poly.pdbx_seq_one_letter_code
_entity_poly.pdbx_strand_id
1 'polypeptide(L)' 'MRYRTLGGLRVSAVGLGAMPLSIEGRPEEERALATLHAALDAGVTLLDTADS' A
#
# COMPACT_ATOMS: atom_id res chain seq x y z
N MET A 1 -2.67 -13.47 -7.03
CA MET A 1 -2.76 -12.93 -5.65
C MET A 1 -3.48 -13.92 -4.73
N ARG A 2 -3.13 -14.02 -3.44
CA ARG A 2 -3.90 -14.75 -2.41
C ARG A 2 -4.65 -13.75 -1.53
N TYR A 3 -5.80 -14.13 -0.99
CA TYR A 3 -6.63 -13.26 -0.13
C TYR A 3 -6.76 -13.81 1.30
N ARG A 4 -7.03 -12.91 2.25
CA ARG A 4 -7.30 -13.16 3.67
C ARG A 4 -8.51 -12.34 4.12
N THR A 5 -9.14 -12.78 5.20
CA THR A 5 -10.26 -12.04 5.81
C THR A 5 -9.77 -11.34 7.06
N LEU A 6 -9.94 -10.02 7.13
CA LEU A 6 -9.70 -9.20 8.32
C LEU A 6 -11.04 -8.60 8.75
N GLY A 7 -11.62 -9.11 9.84
CA GLY A 7 -13.00 -8.78 10.22
C GLY A 7 -13.98 -9.15 9.11
N GLY A 8 -14.75 -8.17 8.61
CA GLY A 8 -15.66 -8.33 7.47
C GLY A 8 -15.03 -8.07 6.10
N LEU A 9 -13.75 -7.69 6.04
CA LEU A 9 -13.09 -7.28 4.80
C LEU A 9 -12.24 -8.40 4.22
N ARG A 10 -12.35 -8.62 2.90
CA ARG A 10 -11.47 -9.53 2.16
C ARG A 10 -10.34 -8.71 1.54
N VAL A 11 -9.11 -8.97 1.97
CA VAL A 11 -7.91 -8.23 1.55
C VAL A 11 -6.87 -9.14 0.90
N SER A 12 -5.97 -8.59 0.11
CA SER A 12 -4.77 -9.29 -0.35
C SER A 12 -3.94 -9.78 0.84
N ALA A 13 -3.32 -10.96 0.72
CA ALA A 13 -2.49 -11.54 1.77
C ALA A 13 -1.18 -10.76 2.02
N VAL A 14 -0.85 -9.85 1.11
CA VAL A 14 0.25 -8.89 1.21
C VAL A 14 -0.35 -7.50 1.05
N GLY A 15 -0.04 -6.58 1.97
CA GLY A 15 -0.41 -5.17 1.91
C GLY A 15 0.80 -4.28 1.58
N LEU A 16 0.54 -3.01 1.23
CA LEU A 16 1.57 -1.99 1.07
C LEU A 16 1.54 -1.05 2.29
N GLY A 17 2.65 -0.96 3.02
CA GLY A 17 2.86 0.08 4.01
C GLY A 17 3.36 1.37 3.37
N ALA A 18 2.67 2.48 3.62
CA ALA A 18 2.93 3.77 2.99
C ALA A 18 3.91 4.66 3.76
N MET A 19 4.37 4.27 4.95
CA MET A 19 5.29 5.07 5.78
C MET A 19 6.55 5.55 5.03
N PRO A 20 7.26 4.72 4.22
CA PRO A 20 8.41 5.20 3.45
C PRO A 20 8.09 6.28 2.41
N LEU A 21 6.80 6.47 2.08
CA LEU A 21 6.34 7.49 1.13
C LEU A 21 6.08 8.85 1.80
N SER A 22 6.11 8.92 3.13
CA SER A 22 5.75 10.13 3.90
C SER A 22 6.82 10.62 4.89
N ILE A 23 7.86 9.83 5.17
CA ILE A 23 8.93 10.20 6.12
C ILE A 23 10.13 10.92 5.45
N GLU A 24 11.10 11.37 6.26
CA GLU A 24 12.35 11.92 5.75
C GLU A 24 13.05 10.93 4.80
N GLY A 25 13.52 11.45 3.66
CA GLY A 25 14.08 10.63 2.58
C GLY A 25 13.01 9.98 1.68
N ARG A 26 11.73 10.38 1.79
CA ARG A 26 10.67 9.93 0.87
C ARG A 26 11.02 10.22 -0.59
N PRO A 27 10.57 9.37 -1.53
CA PRO A 27 10.73 9.64 -2.95
C PRO A 27 9.91 10.86 -3.40
N GLU A 28 10.26 11.37 -4.58
CA GLU A 28 9.43 12.34 -5.32
C GLU A 28 8.00 11.80 -5.52
N GLU A 29 7.04 12.71 -5.60
CA GLU A 29 5.61 12.39 -5.65
C GLU A 29 5.28 11.43 -6.79
N GLU A 30 5.81 11.66 -7.99
CA GLU A 30 5.58 10.80 -9.15
C GLU A 30 5.99 9.34 -8.89
N ARG A 31 7.11 9.13 -8.20
CA ARG A 31 7.61 7.79 -7.87
C ARG A 31 6.81 7.16 -6.73
N ALA A 32 6.34 7.96 -5.76
CA ALA A 32 5.42 7.48 -4.74
C ALA A 32 4.09 7.01 -5.37
N LEU A 33 3.52 7.79 -6.28
CA LEU A 33 2.32 7.45 -7.03
C LEU A 33 2.52 6.19 -7.88
N ALA A 34 3.64 6.09 -8.60
CA ALA A 34 3.97 4.89 -9.37
C ALA A 34 4.07 3.64 -8.49
N THR A 35 4.57 3.77 -7.27
CA THR A 35 4.63 2.66 -6.30
C THR A 35 3.23 2.22 -5.84
N LEU A 36 2.33 3.18 -5.58
CA LEU A 36 0.94 2.90 -5.23
C LEU A 36 0.22 2.17 -6.38
N HIS A 37 0.35 2.66 -7.61
CA HIS A 37 -0.25 2.03 -8.79
C HIS A 37 0.32 0.63 -9.03
N ALA A 38 1.63 0.44 -8.93
CA ALA A 38 2.24 -0.88 -9.09
C ALA A 38 1.74 -1.90 -8.05
N ALA A 39 1.48 -1.47 -6.81
CA ALA A 39 0.88 -2.34 -5.80
C ALA A 39 -0.55 -2.74 -6.17
N LEU A 40 -1.37 -1.78 -6.61
CA LEU A 40 -2.74 -2.04 -7.05
C LEU A 40 -2.78 -2.98 -8.27
N ASP A 41 -1.91 -2.75 -9.26
CA ASP A 41 -1.79 -3.58 -10.46
C ASP A 41 -1.33 -5.01 -10.12
N ALA A 42 -0.51 -5.17 -9.08
CA ALA A 42 -0.12 -6.49 -8.56
C ALA A 42 -1.26 -7.20 -7.78
N GLY A 43 -2.39 -6.53 -7.57
CA GLY A 43 -3.56 -7.04 -6.87
C GLY A 43 -3.54 -6.81 -5.36
N VAL A 44 -2.73 -5.88 -4.86
CA VAL A 44 -2.80 -5.43 -3.46
C VAL A 44 -4.11 -4.69 -3.25
N THR A 45 -4.80 -4.99 -2.15
CA THR A 45 -6.06 -4.32 -1.77
C THR A 45 -6.04 -3.79 -0.33
N LEU A 46 -4.90 -3.85 0.35
CA LEU A 46 -4.68 -3.27 1.67
C LEU A 46 -3.52 -2.27 1.59
N LEU A 47 -3.84 -0.99 1.78
CA LEU A 47 -2.87 0.08 1.91
C LEU A 47 -2.89 0.56 3.37
N ASP A 48 -1.73 0.52 4.03
CA ASP A 48 -1.58 0.89 5.42
C ASP A 48 -0.88 2.25 5.53
N THR A 49 -1.52 3.20 6.20
CA THR A 49 -1.03 4.58 6.39
C THR A 49 -1.53 5.13 7.72
N ALA A 50 -0.99 6.27 8.15
CA ALA A 50 -1.39 6.94 9.37
C ALA A 50 -1.26 8.46 9.21
N ASP A 51 -2.06 9.19 9.98
CA ASP A 51 -1.78 10.59 10.32
C ASP A 51 -0.71 10.63 11.42
N SER A 52 0.09 11.70 11.44
CA SER A 52 1.20 11.89 12.39
C SER A 52 0.82 12.78 13.56
#